data_AF-A0A4W4HQH3-F1
#
_entry.id   AF-A0A4W4HQH3-F1
#
_cell.length_a   1.000
_cell.length_b   1.000
_cell.length_c   1.000
_cell.angle_alpha   90.00
_cell.angle_beta   90.00
_cell.angle_gamma   90.00
#
_symmetry.space_group_name_H-M   'P 1'
#
loop_
_entity.id
_entity.type
_entity.pdbx_description
1 polymer ?
#
loop_
_entity_poly.entity_id
_entity_poly.type
_entity_poly.pdbx_seq_one_letter_code
_entity_poly.pdbx_strand_id
1 'polypeptide(L)'
;LTFSDRLADVHTFKILIATDIHLGYLDAVRGNDTFVTFEEIMKCAKQNEVDFVLLGGDLFHDNKPSRKAMHNCMEAMRQYCMGDKPILFEVLSDQAVNFCNSK
;
A
#
# COMPACT_ATOMS: atom_id res chain seq x y z
N LEU A 1 20.19 -18.32 -6.51
CA LEU A 1 19.10 -18.69 -5.59
C LEU A 1 18.92 -20.20 -5.65
N THR A 2 19.15 -20.89 -4.54
CA THR A 2 19.01 -22.35 -4.47
C THR A 2 17.53 -22.73 -4.53
N PHE A 3 17.23 -23.98 -4.88
CA PHE A 3 15.84 -24.48 -4.93
C PHE A 3 15.14 -24.38 -3.56
N SER A 4 15.92 -24.48 -2.48
CA SER A 4 15.44 -24.32 -1.11
C SER A 4 14.99 -22.88 -0.82
N ASP A 5 15.70 -21.87 -1.35
CA ASP A 5 15.33 -20.46 -1.16
C ASP A 5 13.97 -20.13 -1.79
N ARG A 6 13.66 -20.75 -2.94
CA ARG A 6 12.37 -20.57 -3.63
C ARG A 6 11.20 -21.26 -2.92
N LEU A 7 11.46 -22.36 -2.20
CA LEU A 7 10.44 -23.09 -1.44
C LEU A 7 10.13 -22.45 -0.08
N ALA A 8 11.11 -21.80 0.55
CA ALA A 8 10.86 -21.01 1.75
C ALA A 8 9.97 -19.79 1.45
N ASP A 9 10.11 -19.21 0.26
CA ASP A 9 9.38 -18.00 -0.16
C ASP A 9 7.86 -18.23 -0.30
N VAL A 10 7.42 -19.43 -0.70
CA VAL A 10 5.97 -19.73 -0.87
C VAL A 10 5.23 -19.96 0.46
N HIS A 11 5.96 -20.15 1.55
CA HIS A 11 5.39 -20.35 2.90
C HIS A 11 5.68 -19.17 3.84
N THR A 12 6.19 -18.07 3.31
CA THR A 12 6.56 -16.88 4.08
C THR A 12 5.84 -15.68 3.53
N PHE A 13 5.13 -14.94 4.40
CA PHE A 13 4.55 -13.67 4.02
C PHE A 13 5.62 -12.58 3.96
N LYS A 14 5.67 -11.87 2.83
CA LYS A 14 6.39 -10.61 2.67
C LYS A 14 5.40 -9.47 2.83
N ILE A 15 5.49 -8.74 3.94
CA ILE A 15 4.57 -7.66 4.28
C ILE A 15 5.36 -6.36 4.33
N LEU A 16 4.94 -5.36 3.56
CA LEU A 16 5.41 -3.99 3.78
C LEU A 16 4.53 -3.33 4.83
N ILE A 17 5.14 -2.80 5.90
CA ILE A 17 4.44 -2.09 6.96
C ILE A 17 4.80 -0.60 6.88
N ALA A 18 3.79 0.26 6.86
CA ALA A 18 3.94 1.72 6.91
C ALA A 18 2.84 2.34 7.78
N THR A 19 3.09 3.51 8.38
CA THR A 19 2.12 4.24 9.23
C THR A 19 2.41 5.74 9.17
N ASP A 20 1.44 6.56 9.58
CA ASP A 20 1.60 8.01 9.78
C ASP A 20 2.19 8.74 8.54
N ILE A 21 1.71 8.34 7.35
CA ILE A 21 2.19 8.90 6.08
C ILE A 21 1.74 10.37 5.93
N HIS A 22 0.57 10.71 6.47
CA HIS A 22 -0.01 12.05 6.45
C HIS A 22 0.02 12.72 5.07
N LEU A 23 -0.51 12.03 4.05
CA LEU A 23 -0.61 12.57 2.69
C LEU A 23 -1.29 13.93 2.67
N GLY A 24 -0.67 14.88 1.97
CA GLY A 24 -1.14 16.25 1.86
C GLY A 24 -0.70 17.18 2.99
N TYR A 25 0.20 16.74 3.87
CA TYR A 25 0.82 17.61 4.88
C TYR A 25 1.76 18.66 4.23
N LEU A 26 1.65 19.92 4.71
CA LEU A 26 2.50 21.11 4.48
C LEU A 26 2.28 22.01 3.23
N ASP A 27 2.96 23.18 3.30
CA ASP A 27 2.84 24.41 2.50
C ASP A 27 3.53 24.36 1.12
N ALA A 28 3.41 25.43 0.31
CA ALA A 28 3.74 25.49 -1.14
C ALA A 28 5.10 24.89 -1.58
N VAL A 29 6.13 24.90 -0.73
CA VAL A 29 7.46 24.32 -1.04
C VAL A 29 7.54 22.83 -0.71
N ARG A 30 6.87 22.38 0.35
CA ARG A 30 6.97 21.02 0.92
C ARG A 30 5.73 20.17 0.67
N GLY A 31 4.71 20.74 0.04
CA GLY A 31 3.43 20.06 -0.22
C GLY A 31 3.54 18.88 -1.19
N ASN A 32 4.72 18.57 -1.73
CA ASN A 32 4.98 17.37 -2.51
C ASN A 32 5.76 16.29 -1.74
N ASP A 33 6.35 16.60 -0.59
CA ASP A 33 7.23 15.68 0.16
C ASP A 33 6.50 14.37 0.48
N THR A 34 5.29 14.48 1.04
CA THR A 34 4.49 13.31 1.43
C THR A 34 4.05 12.46 0.24
N PHE A 35 3.79 13.08 -0.92
CA PHE A 35 3.45 12.33 -2.14
C PHE A 35 4.65 11.56 -2.68
N VAL A 36 5.83 12.16 -2.68
CA VAL A 36 7.07 11.51 -3.11
C VAL A 36 7.43 10.35 -2.17
N THR A 37 7.33 10.56 -0.86
CA THR A 37 7.58 9.49 0.13
C THR A 37 6.58 8.36 -0.01
N PHE A 38 5.29 8.64 -0.23
CA PHE A 38 4.30 7.60 -0.46
C PHE A 38 4.59 6.82 -1.75
N GLU A 39 4.97 7.50 -2.84
CA GLU A 39 5.38 6.85 -4.09
C GLU A 39 6.60 5.93 -3.86
N GLU A 40 7.59 6.37 -3.08
CA GLU A 40 8.75 5.57 -2.71
C GLU A 40 8.35 4.31 -1.95
N ILE A 41 7.48 4.44 -0.94
CA ILE A 41 6.94 3.29 -0.18
C ILE A 41 6.29 2.28 -1.13
N MET A 42 5.43 2.75 -2.04
CA MET A 42 4.73 1.89 -3.00
C MET A 42 5.68 1.25 -4.02
N LYS A 43 6.70 1.98 -4.46
CA LYS A 43 7.76 1.46 -5.32
C LYS A 43 8.57 0.38 -4.61
N CYS A 44 8.92 0.58 -3.34
CA CYS A 44 9.57 -0.43 -2.51
C CYS A 44 8.69 -1.68 -2.35
N ALA A 45 7.39 -1.54 -2.12
CA ALA A 45 6.46 -2.68 -2.07
C ALA A 45 6.54 -3.51 -3.36
N LYS A 46 6.48 -2.84 -4.52
CA LYS A 46 6.53 -3.49 -5.82
C LYS A 46 7.88 -4.16 -6.08
N GLN A 47 8.99 -3.48 -5.80
CA GLN A 47 10.35 -3.97 -6.04
C GLN A 47 10.70 -5.19 -5.17
N ASN A 48 10.22 -5.23 -3.92
CA ASN A 48 10.43 -6.36 -3.02
C ASN A 48 9.37 -7.47 -3.19
N GLU A 49 8.47 -7.32 -4.17
CA GLU A 49 7.43 -8.28 -4.50
C GLU A 49 6.60 -8.72 -3.29
N VAL A 50 6.27 -7.78 -2.41
CA VAL A 50 5.49 -8.05 -1.19
C VAL A 50 4.12 -8.61 -1.54
N ASP A 51 3.57 -9.43 -0.65
CA ASP A 51 2.25 -10.04 -0.82
C ASP A 51 1.14 -9.02 -0.56
N PHE A 52 1.32 -8.19 0.47
CA PHE A 52 0.43 -7.06 0.73
C PHE A 52 1.14 -5.95 1.52
N VAL A 53 0.52 -4.77 1.49
CA VAL A 53 0.93 -3.60 2.27
C VAL A 53 -0.03 -3.46 3.46
N LEU A 54 0.52 -3.32 4.65
CA LEU A 54 -0.23 -3.05 5.88
C LEU A 54 0.01 -1.60 6.31
N LEU A 55 -1.05 -0.80 6.29
CA LEU A 55 -1.03 0.60 6.73
C LEU A 55 -1.57 0.70 8.16
N GLY A 56 -0.76 1.27 9.07
CA GLY A 56 -1.04 1.34 10.51
C GLY A 56 -2.01 2.45 10.93
N GLY A 57 -2.29 3.42 10.06
CA GLY A 57 -3.12 4.58 10.37
C GLY A 57 -2.64 5.84 9.67
N ASP A 58 -3.44 6.90 9.77
CA ASP A 58 -3.09 8.26 9.34
C ASP A 58 -2.48 8.37 7.94
N LEU A 59 -3.11 7.70 6.98
CA LEU A 59 -2.73 7.79 5.57
C LEU A 59 -2.86 9.22 5.04
N PHE A 60 -3.90 9.94 5.44
CA PHE A 60 -4.12 11.34 5.10
C PHE A 60 -3.87 12.23 6.30
N HIS A 61 -3.34 13.43 6.08
CA HIS A 61 -3.16 14.41 7.15
C HIS A 61 -4.51 14.95 7.65
N ASP A 62 -5.40 15.29 6.70
CA ASP A 62 -6.73 15.82 7.01
C ASP A 62 -7.80 14.74 6.92
N ASN A 63 -8.74 14.76 7.87
CA ASN A 63 -9.95 13.91 7.85
C ASN A 63 -10.77 14.08 6.56
N LYS A 64 -10.68 15.26 5.94
CA LYS A 64 -11.25 15.55 4.62
C LYS A 64 -10.09 15.90 3.68
N PRO A 65 -9.45 14.90 3.05
CA PRO A 65 -8.29 15.14 2.22
C PRO A 65 -8.64 16.02 1.02
N SER A 66 -7.67 16.82 0.57
CA SER A 66 -7.83 17.62 -0.65
C SER A 66 -8.01 16.72 -1.89
N ARG A 67 -8.65 17.25 -2.94
CA ARG A 67 -8.80 16.52 -4.22
C ARG A 67 -7.45 16.07 -4.77
N LYS A 68 -6.42 16.90 -4.64
CA LYS A 68 -5.04 16.57 -5.04
C LYS A 68 -4.51 15.38 -4.25
N ALA A 69 -4.64 15.41 -2.92
CA ALA A 69 -4.14 14.33 -2.07
C ALA A 69 -4.82 13.00 -2.37
N MET A 70 -6.14 13.01 -2.52
CA MET A 70 -6.93 11.84 -2.89
C MET A 70 -6.53 11.29 -4.27
N HIS A 71 -6.40 12.17 -5.27
CA HIS A 71 -6.02 11.78 -6.63
C HIS A 71 -4.62 11.15 -6.67
N ASN A 72 -3.62 11.79 -6.05
CA ASN A 72 -2.25 11.28 -6.00
C ASN A 72 -2.18 9.91 -5.29
N CYS A 73 -2.93 9.74 -4.20
CA CYS A 73 -3.02 8.47 -3.50
C CYS A 73 -3.58 7.37 -4.42
N MET A 74 -4.70 7.64 -5.09
CA MET A 74 -5.34 6.68 -6.02
C MET A 74 -4.43 6.35 -7.21
N GLU A 75 -3.73 7.35 -7.75
CA GLU A 75 -2.78 7.20 -8.85
C GLU A 75 -1.63 6.27 -8.47
N ALA A 76 -0.99 6.50 -7.32
CA ALA A 76 0.06 5.64 -6.81
C ALA A 76 -0.45 4.20 -6.55
N MET A 77 -1.60 4.04 -5.89
CA MET A 77 -2.18 2.71 -5.67
C MET A 77 -2.46 1.98 -6.99
N ARG A 78 -3.00 2.68 -7.99
CA ARG A 78 -3.26 2.10 -9.31
C ARG A 78 -1.98 1.69 -10.02
N GLN A 79 -0.93 2.50 -9.93
CA GLN A 79 0.34 2.27 -10.60
C GLN A 79 1.13 1.10 -9.99
N TYR A 80 1.13 0.96 -8.65
CA TYR A 80 1.99 0.00 -7.97
C TYR A 80 1.28 -1.25 -7.46
N CYS A 81 -0.02 -1.20 -7.15
CA CYS A 81 -0.76 -2.36 -6.65
C CYS A 81 -1.42 -3.20 -7.75
N MET A 82 -1.68 -2.64 -8.94
CA MET A 82 -2.31 -3.39 -10.03
C MET A 82 -1.24 -3.99 -10.95
N GLY A 83 -1.46 -5.21 -11.42
CA GLY A 83 -0.59 -5.88 -12.39
C GLY A 83 -0.93 -7.36 -12.54
N ASP A 84 -0.12 -8.06 -13.33
CA ASP A 84 -0.39 -9.45 -13.72
C ASP A 84 -0.01 -10.49 -12.66
N LYS A 85 0.68 -10.08 -11.58
CA LYS A 85 1.08 -11.00 -10.50
C LYS A 85 -0.18 -11.46 -9.74
N PRO A 86 -0.46 -12.77 -9.67
CA PRO A 86 -1.59 -13.27 -8.90
C PRO A 86 -1.35 -13.09 -7.39
N ILE A 87 -2.45 -12.94 -6.65
CA ILE A 87 -2.43 -12.95 -5.19
C ILE A 87 -2.23 -14.40 -4.72
N LEU A 88 -1.19 -14.68 -3.93
CA LEU A 88 -0.78 -16.03 -3.55
C LEU A 88 -1.31 -16.48 -2.18
N PHE A 89 -2.19 -15.69 -1.56
CA PHE A 89 -2.80 -15.99 -0.27
C PHE A 89 -4.32 -15.85 -0.33
N GLU A 90 -5.00 -16.48 0.62
CA GLU A 90 -6.46 -16.44 0.74
C GLU A 90 -6.89 -15.77 2.04
N VAL A 91 -8.05 -15.11 1.99
CA VAL A 91 -8.71 -14.53 3.17
C VAL A 91 -9.84 -15.46 3.60
N LEU A 92 -9.61 -16.19 4.69
CA LEU A 92 -10.58 -17.18 5.22
C LEU A 92 -11.65 -16.55 6.13
N SER A 93 -11.45 -15.31 6.57
CA SER A 93 -12.39 -14.61 7.45
C SER A 93 -13.66 -14.19 6.72
N ASP A 94 -14.77 -14.08 7.45
CA ASP A 94 -16.04 -13.60 6.91
C ASP A 94 -15.92 -12.16 6.36
N GLN A 95 -16.00 -12.05 5.04
CA GLN A 95 -15.91 -10.79 4.34
C GLN A 95 -17.14 -9.91 4.57
N ALA A 96 -18.32 -10.47 4.86
CA ALA A 96 -19.51 -9.67 5.13
C ALA A 96 -19.41 -8.91 6.46
N VAL A 97 -18.69 -9.48 7.44
CA VAL A 97 -18.37 -8.84 8.72
C VAL A 97 -17.29 -7.78 8.54
N ASN A 98 -16.22 -8.12 7.81
CA ASN A 98 -15.03 -7.26 7.71
C ASN A 98 -15.14 -6.16 6.64
N PHE A 99 -16.02 -6.32 5.64
CA PHE A 99 -16.20 -5.41 4.52
C PHE A 99 -17.69 -5.08 4.31
N CYS A 100 -18.31 -4.50 5.33
CA CYS A 100 -19.75 -4.18 5.35
C CYS A 100 -20.23 -3.27 4.19
N ASN A 101 -19.33 -2.54 3.54
CA ASN A 101 -19.63 -1.63 2.42
C ASN A 101 -19.22 -2.19 1.04
N SER A 102 -18.89 -3.48 0.92
CA SER A 102 -18.42 -4.08 -0.35
C SER A 102 -19.55 -4.58 -1.27
N LYS A 103 -20.77 -4.04 -1.14
CA LYS A 103 -21.93 -4.38 -1.97
C LYS A 103 -22.22 -3.34 -3.03
#